data_AF-A0A924HBJ3-F1
#
_entry.id   AF-A0A924HBJ3-F1
#
_cell.length_a   1.000
_cell.length_b   1.000
_cell.length_c   1.000
_cell.angle_alpha   90.00
_cell.angle_beta   90.00
_cell.angle_gamma   90.00
#
_symmetry.space_group_name_H-M   'P 1'
#
loop_
_entity.id
_entity.type
_entity.pdbx_description
1 polymer ?
#
loop_
_entity_poly.entity_id
_entity_poly.type
_entity_poly.pdbx_seq_one_letter_code
_entity_poly.pdbx_strand_id
1 'polypeptide(L)'
;MDCRNQRAKVRTERVKRNGGSHTSAEWKLLLPNSPTCAICAKRWSEIPTHPDPRYKHTWTKGHKVSIYHGGSGEISNIQVECNQCNFKKNAGAFGTKPPKITKPIAEHKETNTVTTLQETISRKFSFILNNGTEIFPVQMKRRSTGAIAFRVSPGGKGANTLEASEEVNEKTMARKVIVEGYAVRCKSLDGNTNGLYKHGHRSVREIR
;
A
#
# COMPACT_ATOMS: atom_id res chain seq x y z
N MET A 1 0.23 23.50 9.88
CA MET A 1 -0.17 23.05 8.52
C MET A 1 -0.67 21.63 8.63
N ASP A 2 -1.89 21.33 8.17
CA ASP A 2 -2.49 20.01 8.37
C ASP A 2 -1.85 18.94 7.44
N CYS A 3 -1.91 17.68 7.87
CA CYS A 3 -1.35 16.56 7.11
C CYS A 3 -1.95 16.44 5.70
N ARG A 4 -3.19 16.93 5.51
CA ARG A 4 -3.88 16.93 4.21
C ARG A 4 -3.24 17.91 3.24
N ASN A 5 -2.99 19.15 3.64
CA ASN A 5 -2.34 20.14 2.79
C ASN A 5 -0.91 19.73 2.47
N GLN A 6 -0.20 19.11 3.40
CA GLN A 6 1.15 18.62 3.17
C GLN A 6 1.17 17.48 2.13
N ARG A 7 0.21 16.53 2.22
CA ARG A 7 0.03 15.49 1.18
C ARG A 7 -0.36 16.07 -0.17
N ALA A 8 -1.19 17.12 -0.19
CA ALA A 8 -1.57 17.80 -1.42
C ALA A 8 -0.34 18.43 -2.10
N LYS A 9 0.51 19.15 -1.35
CA LYS A 9 1.77 19.74 -1.87
C LYS A 9 2.68 18.69 -2.51
N VAL A 10 2.96 17.59 -1.80
CA VAL A 10 3.79 16.49 -2.31
C VAL A 10 3.19 15.87 -3.58
N ARG A 11 1.86 15.74 -3.65
CA ARG A 11 1.18 15.24 -4.85
C ARG A 11 1.34 16.23 -6.01
N THR A 12 1.12 17.52 -5.79
CA THR A 12 1.23 18.56 -6.82
C THR A 12 2.64 18.61 -7.40
N GLU A 13 3.67 18.57 -6.54
CA GLU A 13 5.08 18.51 -6.97
C GLU A 13 5.36 17.26 -7.80
N ARG A 14 4.77 16.12 -7.43
CA ARG A 14 4.93 14.87 -8.18
C ARG A 14 4.26 14.92 -9.54
N VAL A 15 3.04 15.44 -9.62
CA VAL A 15 2.35 15.64 -10.91
C VAL A 15 3.19 16.55 -11.80
N LYS A 16 3.68 17.68 -11.27
CA LYS A 16 4.57 18.59 -12.00
C LYS A 16 5.84 17.89 -12.50
N ARG A 17 6.48 17.08 -11.66
CA ARG A 17 7.70 16.34 -12.00
C ARG A 17 7.47 15.25 -13.05
N ASN A 18 6.38 14.49 -12.94
CA ASN A 18 6.07 13.45 -13.91
C ASN A 18 5.68 14.05 -15.27
N GLY A 19 5.19 15.29 -15.27
CA GLY A 19 4.86 16.04 -16.47
C GLY A 19 3.68 15.46 -17.24
N GLY A 20 3.51 16.00 -18.45
CA GLY A 20 2.43 15.65 -19.36
C GLY A 20 1.10 16.29 -19.00
N SER A 21 0.26 16.42 -20.02
CA SER A 21 -1.10 16.93 -19.88
C SER A 21 -1.97 16.34 -20.98
N HIS A 22 -3.28 16.46 -20.83
CA HIS A 22 -4.21 16.15 -21.89
C HIS A 22 -5.31 17.20 -21.91
N THR A 23 -5.85 17.40 -23.10
CA THR A 23 -6.93 18.32 -23.39
C THR A 23 -8.29 17.65 -23.15
N SER A 24 -9.32 18.49 -23.04
CA SER A 24 -10.71 18.03 -23.01
C SER A 24 -11.12 17.32 -24.30
N ALA A 25 -10.54 17.68 -25.45
CA ALA A 25 -10.82 17.06 -26.74
C ALA A 25 -10.30 15.62 -26.78
N GLU A 26 -9.06 15.40 -26.37
CA GLU A 26 -8.46 14.05 -26.27
C GLU A 26 -9.26 13.14 -25.34
N TRP A 27 -9.73 13.67 -24.20
CA TRP A 27 -10.62 12.91 -23.32
C TRP A 27 -11.96 12.55 -23.97
N LYS A 28 -12.58 13.51 -24.67
CA LYS A 28 -13.85 13.29 -25.38
C LYS A 28 -13.71 12.27 -26.51
N LEU A 29 -12.52 12.11 -27.09
CA LEU A 29 -12.22 11.07 -28.07
C LEU A 29 -11.97 9.71 -27.40
N LEU A 30 -11.32 9.68 -26.23
CA LEU A 30 -11.02 8.44 -25.51
C LEU A 30 -12.27 7.77 -24.93
N LEU A 31 -13.23 8.55 -24.43
CA LEU A 31 -14.38 8.04 -23.69
C LEU A 31 -15.32 7.14 -24.53
N PRO A 32 -15.76 7.52 -25.76
CA PRO A 32 -16.61 6.68 -26.60
C PRO A 32 -15.92 5.38 -27.04
N ASN A 33 -14.59 5.43 -27.20
CA ASN A 33 -13.76 4.27 -27.58
C ASN A 33 -13.52 3.31 -26.42
N SER A 34 -14.04 3.60 -25.22
CA SER A 34 -13.89 2.79 -24.03
C SER A 34 -15.28 2.32 -23.55
N PRO A 35 -15.89 1.28 -24.16
CA PRO A 35 -17.24 0.84 -23.81
C PRO A 35 -17.32 0.13 -22.45
N THR A 36 -16.18 -0.24 -21.88
CA THR A 36 -16.05 -1.00 -20.65
C THR A 36 -14.95 -0.43 -19.75
N CYS A 37 -15.00 -0.75 -18.46
CA CYS A 37 -13.93 -0.42 -17.52
C CYS A 37 -12.61 -1.09 -17.91
N ALA A 38 -11.53 -0.30 -18.02
CA ALA A 38 -10.20 -0.81 -18.35
C ALA A 38 -9.60 -1.79 -17.31
N ILE A 39 -10.17 -1.88 -16.10
CA ILE A 39 -9.67 -2.74 -15.02
C ILE A 39 -10.51 -3.99 -14.84
N CYS A 40 -11.84 -3.86 -14.78
CA CYS A 40 -12.75 -4.98 -14.50
C CYS A 40 -13.56 -5.45 -15.71
N ALA A 41 -13.40 -4.81 -16.88
CA ALA A 41 -14.07 -5.13 -18.14
C ALA A 41 -15.62 -5.07 -18.15
N LYS A 42 -16.26 -4.69 -17.04
CA LYS A 42 -17.72 -4.47 -16.99
C LYS A 42 -18.16 -3.31 -17.89
N ARG A 43 -19.35 -3.44 -18.48
CA ARG A 43 -19.99 -2.36 -19.25
C ARG A 43 -20.47 -1.24 -18.33
N TRP A 44 -20.53 -0.01 -18.83
CA TRP A 44 -20.95 1.14 -18.01
C TRP A 44 -22.37 1.04 -17.47
N SER A 45 -23.25 0.32 -18.16
CA SER A 45 -24.63 0.03 -17.73
C SER A 45 -24.71 -0.96 -16.56
N GLU A 46 -23.67 -1.76 -16.35
CA GLU A 46 -23.59 -2.78 -15.29
C GLU A 46 -22.89 -2.26 -14.03
N ILE A 47 -22.27 -1.08 -14.11
CA ILE A 47 -21.61 -0.45 -12.97
C ILE A 47 -22.68 0.31 -12.17
N PRO A 48 -22.84 0.03 -10.87
CA PRO A 48 -23.77 0.79 -10.05
C PRO A 48 -23.32 2.24 -9.92
N THR A 49 -24.29 3.15 -9.88
CA THR A 49 -24.03 4.56 -9.57
C THR A 49 -23.45 4.71 -8.17
N HIS A 50 -22.64 5.74 -7.98
CA HIS A 50 -22.02 5.99 -6.69
C HIS A 50 -23.03 6.63 -5.73
N PRO A 51 -23.08 6.24 -4.44
CA PRO A 51 -24.02 6.82 -3.48
C PRO A 51 -23.75 8.30 -3.19
N ASP A 52 -22.48 8.73 -3.23
CA ASP A 52 -22.14 10.16 -3.14
C ASP A 52 -22.49 10.88 -4.48
N PRO A 53 -23.41 11.86 -4.46
CA PRO A 53 -23.91 12.56 -5.65
C PRO A 53 -22.84 13.39 -6.36
N ARG A 54 -21.68 13.63 -5.74
CA ARG A 54 -20.53 14.26 -6.38
C ARG A 54 -20.07 13.48 -7.62
N TYR A 55 -20.26 12.16 -7.64
CA TYR A 55 -19.82 11.28 -8.72
C TYR A 55 -20.99 10.94 -9.65
N LYS A 56 -21.30 11.87 -10.56
CA LYS A 56 -22.44 11.80 -11.49
C LYS A 56 -22.36 10.67 -12.53
N HIS A 57 -21.17 10.12 -12.76
CA HIS A 57 -20.94 9.11 -13.79
C HIS A 57 -20.34 7.84 -13.19
N THR A 58 -20.64 6.71 -13.82
CA THR A 58 -20.10 5.40 -13.44
C THR A 58 -18.64 5.23 -13.85
N TRP A 59 -18.16 6.07 -14.77
CA TRP A 59 -16.79 6.15 -15.23
C TRP A 59 -16.02 7.31 -14.60
N THR A 60 -14.70 7.19 -14.61
CA THR A 60 -13.74 8.16 -14.09
C THR A 60 -12.47 8.20 -14.95
N LYS A 61 -11.69 9.28 -14.83
CA LYS A 61 -10.34 9.38 -15.43
C LYS A 61 -9.32 8.68 -14.52
N GLY A 62 -8.83 7.52 -14.95
CA GLY A 62 -7.74 6.78 -14.30
C GLY A 62 -6.42 6.97 -15.03
N HIS A 63 -5.31 6.61 -14.39
CA HIS A 63 -3.98 6.56 -15.02
C HIS A 63 -3.52 5.11 -15.14
N LYS A 64 -3.07 4.65 -16.32
CA LYS A 64 -2.51 3.30 -16.54
C LYS A 64 -1.37 3.03 -15.54
N VAL A 65 -0.35 3.88 -15.56
CA VAL A 65 0.68 3.98 -14.51
C VAL A 65 0.30 5.11 -13.56
N SER A 66 0.23 4.83 -12.26
CA SER A 66 -0.18 5.85 -11.29
C SER A 66 0.86 6.98 -11.20
N ILE A 67 0.40 8.20 -10.88
CA ILE A 67 1.30 9.34 -10.58
C ILE A 67 2.30 8.98 -9.47
N TYR A 68 1.91 8.12 -8.51
CA TYR A 68 2.81 7.67 -7.46
C TYR A 68 4.02 6.89 -8.01
N HIS A 69 3.81 6.08 -9.05
CA HIS A 69 4.82 5.27 -9.71
C HIS A 69 5.43 5.92 -10.96
N GLY A 70 5.35 7.25 -11.08
CA GLY A 70 5.97 8.00 -12.18
C GLY A 70 5.12 8.15 -13.43
N GLY A 71 3.84 7.75 -13.42
CA GLY A 71 2.94 7.98 -14.55
C GLY A 71 2.72 9.48 -14.82
N SER A 72 2.63 9.87 -16.09
CA SER A 72 2.41 11.24 -16.55
C SER A 72 0.92 11.58 -16.73
N GLY A 73 0.62 12.86 -16.94
CA GLY A 73 -0.72 13.36 -17.29
C GLY A 73 -1.09 13.24 -18.78
N GLU A 74 -0.19 12.70 -19.60
CA GLU A 74 -0.39 12.45 -21.04
C GLU A 74 -1.60 11.57 -21.31
N ILE A 75 -2.34 11.83 -22.39
CA ILE A 75 -3.52 11.03 -22.75
C ILE A 75 -3.19 9.55 -22.93
N SER A 76 -1.98 9.23 -23.41
CA SER A 76 -1.48 7.86 -23.57
C SER A 76 -1.44 7.08 -22.25
N ASN A 77 -1.26 7.77 -21.13
CA ASN A 77 -1.28 7.20 -19.77
C ASN A 77 -2.66 7.33 -19.10
N ILE A 78 -3.64 8.01 -19.71
CA ILE A 78 -5.01 8.06 -19.20
C ILE A 78 -5.82 6.86 -19.70
N GLN A 79 -6.76 6.40 -18.87
CA GLN A 79 -7.74 5.37 -19.24
C GLN A 79 -9.07 5.58 -18.51
N VAL A 80 -10.15 5.05 -19.09
CA VAL A 80 -11.48 5.12 -18.49
C VAL A 80 -11.66 3.94 -17.52
N GLU A 81 -11.88 4.25 -16.25
CA GLU A 81 -12.06 3.26 -15.18
C GLU A 81 -13.38 3.50 -14.45
N CYS A 82 -14.03 2.44 -13.94
CA CYS A 82 -15.17 2.65 -13.06
C CYS A 82 -14.72 3.26 -11.71
N ASN A 83 -15.65 3.94 -11.04
CA ASN A 83 -15.42 4.56 -9.72
C ASN A 83 -14.80 3.58 -8.69
N GLN A 84 -15.31 2.35 -8.59
CA GLN A 84 -14.84 1.32 -7.66
C GLN A 84 -13.37 0.93 -7.92
N CYS A 85 -13.03 0.66 -9.19
CA CYS A 85 -11.66 0.29 -9.56
C CYS A 85 -10.69 1.44 -9.33
N ASN A 86 -11.05 2.66 -9.74
CA ASN A 86 -10.18 3.82 -9.59
C ASN A 86 -9.96 4.18 -8.11
N PHE A 87 -10.98 4.08 -7.27
CA PHE A 87 -10.84 4.36 -5.84
C PHE A 87 -10.02 3.28 -5.13
N LYS A 88 -10.26 2.00 -5.42
CA LYS A 88 -9.47 0.90 -4.88
C LYS A 88 -7.99 1.02 -5.25
N LYS A 89 -7.70 1.41 -6.50
CA LYS A 89 -6.33 1.65 -6.99
C LYS A 89 -5.62 2.80 -6.27
N ASN A 90 -6.37 3.84 -5.88
CA ASN A 90 -5.82 5.03 -5.22
C ASN A 90 -5.90 4.98 -3.69
N ALA A 91 -6.55 3.98 -3.09
CA ALA A 91 -6.66 3.79 -1.65
C ALA A 91 -5.33 3.44 -0.96
N GLY A 92 -4.25 3.28 -1.72
CA GLY A 92 -3.03 2.62 -1.27
C GLY A 92 -3.21 1.11 -1.28
N ALA A 93 -2.12 0.36 -1.25
CA ALA A 93 -2.17 -1.10 -1.27
C ALA A 93 -2.78 -1.66 0.02
N PHE A 94 -4.11 -1.72 0.09
CA PHE A 94 -4.79 -2.68 0.96
C PHE A 94 -4.78 -4.03 0.23
N GLY A 95 -3.74 -4.83 0.53
CA GLY A 95 -3.72 -6.29 0.40
C GLY A 95 -3.90 -6.93 -0.99
N THR A 96 -4.27 -6.21 -2.04
CA THR A 96 -4.57 -6.81 -3.34
C THR A 96 -3.40 -6.64 -4.30
N LYS A 97 -2.76 -7.77 -4.63
CA LYS A 97 -1.79 -7.86 -5.73
C LYS A 97 -2.41 -7.21 -6.97
N PRO A 98 -1.64 -6.41 -7.75
CA PRO A 98 -2.15 -5.84 -8.99
C PRO A 98 -2.65 -6.97 -9.91
N PRO A 99 -3.69 -6.73 -10.74
CA PRO A 99 -4.07 -7.70 -11.75
C PRO A 99 -2.88 -7.93 -12.67
N LYS A 100 -2.49 -9.20 -12.82
CA LYS A 100 -1.43 -9.61 -13.76
C LYS A 100 -1.87 -9.20 -15.16
N ILE A 101 -1.10 -8.31 -15.78
CA ILE A 101 -1.15 -8.15 -17.24
C ILE A 101 -0.56 -9.44 -17.80
N THR A 102 -1.40 -10.35 -18.27
CA THR A 102 -0.98 -11.56 -18.96
C THR A 102 -0.45 -11.16 -20.34
N LYS A 103 0.87 -11.23 -20.51
CA LYS A 103 1.52 -11.44 -21.80
C LYS A 103 1.95 -12.91 -21.92
N PRO A 104 2.12 -13.44 -23.14
CA PRO A 104 2.22 -14.88 -23.38
C PRO A 104 3.50 -15.46 -22.79
N ILE A 105 3.39 -16.74 -22.46
CA ILE A 105 4.38 -17.61 -21.83
C ILE A 105 5.62 -17.71 -22.73
N ALA A 106 6.80 -17.48 -22.14
CA ALA A 106 8.06 -17.99 -22.62
C ALA A 106 8.86 -18.55 -21.42
N GLU A 107 9.46 -19.71 -21.65
CA GLU A 107 9.94 -20.69 -20.68
C GLU A 107 11.17 -20.28 -19.86
N HIS A 108 11.21 -20.88 -18.66
CA HIS A 108 12.31 -21.27 -17.79
C HIS A 108 13.70 -20.61 -17.91
N LYS A 109 14.17 -20.12 -16.76
CA LYS A 109 15.38 -20.67 -16.13
C LYS A 109 15.32 -20.50 -14.61
N GLU A 110 15.42 -21.63 -13.92
CA GLU A 110 15.60 -21.75 -12.48
C GLU A 110 16.89 -21.04 -12.05
N THR A 111 16.78 -20.19 -11.03
CA THR A 111 17.83 -20.06 -10.02
C THR A 111 17.16 -19.90 -8.65
N ASN A 112 17.54 -20.80 -7.76
CA ASN A 112 17.10 -20.87 -6.37
C ASN A 112 17.42 -19.59 -5.60
N THR A 113 16.41 -19.08 -4.89
CA THR A 113 16.44 -18.57 -3.49
C THR A 113 15.24 -17.65 -3.26
N VAL A 114 14.06 -18.23 -3.07
CA VAL A 114 12.90 -17.47 -2.58
C VAL A 114 12.53 -18.03 -1.22
N THR A 115 13.16 -17.47 -0.20
CA THR A 115 12.69 -17.54 1.18
C THR A 115 11.24 -17.07 1.20
N THR A 116 10.34 -18.02 1.40
CA THR A 116 8.90 -17.82 1.39
C THR A 116 8.49 -16.79 2.44
N LEU A 117 7.48 -15.96 2.13
CA LEU A 117 6.87 -14.92 2.98
C LEU A 117 6.55 -15.36 4.42
N GLN A 118 6.47 -16.66 4.70
CA GLN A 118 6.22 -17.23 6.03
C GLN A 118 7.40 -17.11 6.99
N GLU A 119 8.64 -16.95 6.54
CA GLU A 119 9.83 -16.94 7.42
C GLU A 119 10.14 -15.59 8.08
N THR A 120 9.43 -14.52 7.70
CA THR A 120 9.70 -13.17 8.22
C THR A 120 8.83 -12.76 9.41
N ILE A 121 7.88 -13.60 9.83
CA ILE A 121 6.94 -13.31 10.90
C ILE A 121 7.34 -14.08 12.17
N SER A 122 7.49 -13.38 13.29
CA SER A 122 7.64 -14.04 14.60
C SER A 122 6.28 -14.46 15.15
N ARG A 123 6.19 -15.70 15.64
CA ARG A 123 5.02 -16.23 16.37
C ARG A 123 5.26 -16.35 17.87
N LYS A 124 6.35 -15.76 18.39
CA LYS A 124 6.67 -15.78 19.83
C LYS A 124 5.63 -15.04 20.67
N PHE A 125 5.04 -14.02 20.09
CA PHE A 125 3.89 -13.31 20.65
C PHE A 125 3.14 -12.58 19.53
N SER A 126 1.93 -12.15 19.82
CA SER A 126 1.11 -11.32 18.96
C SER A 126 0.47 -10.17 19.75
N PHE A 127 0.05 -9.12 19.03
CA PHE A 127 -0.81 -8.09 19.60
C PHE A 127 -2.22 -8.28 19.07
N ILE A 128 -3.20 -8.20 19.97
CA ILE A 128 -4.61 -8.12 19.59
C ILE A 128 -5.02 -6.66 19.64
N LEU A 129 -5.51 -6.14 18.53
CA LEU A 129 -6.02 -4.77 18.45
C LEU A 129 -7.46 -4.66 18.95
N ASN A 130 -7.90 -3.44 19.27
CA ASN A 130 -9.26 -3.20 19.77
C ASN A 130 -10.37 -3.67 18.82
N ASN A 131 -10.09 -3.71 17.51
CA ASN A 131 -11.01 -4.21 16.49
C ASN A 131 -10.94 -5.75 16.32
N GLY A 132 -10.23 -6.46 17.19
CA GLY A 132 -10.03 -7.91 17.14
C GLY A 132 -8.96 -8.38 16.14
N THR A 133 -8.32 -7.48 15.39
CA THR A 133 -7.26 -7.86 14.46
C THR A 133 -6.02 -8.32 15.22
N GLU A 134 -5.51 -9.50 14.87
CA GLU A 134 -4.24 -10.02 15.37
C GLU A 134 -3.08 -9.65 14.45
N ILE A 135 -1.99 -9.16 15.04
CA ILE A 135 -0.79 -8.76 14.33
C ILE A 135 0.46 -9.32 14.98
N PHE A 136 1.47 -9.62 14.17
CA PHE A 136 2.67 -10.32 14.58
C PHE A 136 3.92 -9.48 14.27
N PRO A 137 4.98 -9.53 15.09
CA PRO A 137 6.26 -8.90 14.78
C PRO A 137 6.82 -9.41 13.45
N VAL A 138 7.40 -8.50 12.65
CA VAL A 138 7.95 -8.85 11.35
C VAL A 138 9.39 -8.37 11.17
N GLN A 139 10.21 -9.20 10.55
CA GLN A 139 11.53 -8.83 10.09
C GLN A 139 11.43 -7.92 8.87
N MET A 140 12.37 -6.99 8.78
CA MET A 140 12.44 -6.01 7.71
C MET A 140 13.77 -6.16 6.98
N LYS A 141 13.73 -6.23 5.65
CA LYS A 141 14.93 -6.16 4.81
C LYS A 141 15.40 -4.72 4.68
N ARG A 142 16.64 -4.42 5.07
CA ARG A 142 17.28 -3.12 4.87
C ARG A 142 17.66 -2.96 3.40
N ARG A 143 17.22 -1.87 2.76
CA ARG A 143 17.48 -1.65 1.32
C ARG A 143 18.96 -1.45 0.99
N SER A 144 19.73 -0.82 1.89
CA SER A 144 21.14 -0.50 1.64
C SER A 144 22.08 -1.69 1.85
N THR A 145 21.77 -2.59 2.80
CA THR A 145 22.67 -3.70 3.17
C THR A 145 22.09 -5.08 2.85
N GLY A 146 20.80 -5.18 2.54
CA GLY A 146 20.11 -6.46 2.38
C GLY A 146 19.86 -7.22 3.69
N ALA A 147 20.36 -6.74 4.83
CA ALA A 147 20.20 -7.38 6.14
C ALA A 147 18.73 -7.52 6.54
N ILE A 148 18.37 -8.64 7.13
CA ILE A 148 17.01 -8.96 7.58
C ILE A 148 17.04 -9.02 9.12
N ALA A 149 16.30 -8.13 9.77
CA ALA A 149 16.26 -8.05 11.23
C ALA A 149 14.91 -7.51 11.71
N PHE A 150 14.59 -7.74 12.99
CA PHE A 150 13.49 -7.03 13.64
C PHE A 150 13.92 -5.60 13.94
N ARG A 151 12.99 -4.66 13.83
CA ARG A 151 13.22 -3.27 14.19
C ARG A 151 12.42 -2.89 15.41
N VAL A 152 13.12 -2.51 16.46
CA VAL A 152 12.53 -2.07 17.73
C VAL A 152 12.91 -0.62 18.01
N SER A 153 12.06 0.10 18.73
CA SER A 153 12.30 1.49 19.13
C SER A 153 11.60 1.80 20.46
N PRO A 154 11.97 2.84 21.21
CA PRO A 154 11.27 3.24 22.44
C PRO A 154 9.79 3.65 22.23
N GLY A 155 9.36 3.86 20.98
CA GLY A 155 8.04 4.38 20.63
C GLY A 155 7.94 5.90 20.75
N GLY A 156 6.80 6.47 20.36
CA GLY A 156 6.55 7.92 20.40
C GLY A 156 6.88 8.65 19.09
N LYS A 157 6.92 9.99 19.14
CA LYS A 157 7.12 10.85 17.96
C LYS A 157 8.54 10.64 17.42
N GLY A 158 8.66 10.21 16.16
CA GLY A 158 9.96 9.97 15.52
C GLY A 158 10.46 8.51 15.58
N ALA A 159 9.80 7.64 16.34
CA ALA A 159 10.19 6.22 16.47
C ALA A 159 10.10 5.39 15.17
N ASN A 160 9.57 5.98 14.09
CA ASN A 160 9.50 5.35 12.77
C ASN A 160 10.75 5.58 11.91
N THR A 161 11.71 6.41 12.33
CA THR A 161 12.93 6.65 11.56
C THR A 161 13.97 5.55 11.78
N LEU A 162 14.91 5.42 10.85
CA LEU A 162 15.97 4.40 10.93
C LEU A 162 16.93 4.70 12.08
N GLU A 163 17.19 5.97 12.35
CA GLU A 163 18.12 6.44 13.38
C GLU A 163 17.59 6.16 14.79
N ALA A 164 16.27 6.16 14.96
CA ALA A 164 15.59 5.87 16.23
C ALA A 164 15.25 4.37 16.42
N SER A 165 15.62 3.52 15.45
CA SER A 165 15.32 2.09 15.45
C SER A 165 16.59 1.26 15.62
N GLU A 166 16.51 0.20 16.41
CA GLU A 166 17.56 -0.80 16.56
C GLU A 166 17.21 -2.07 15.78
N GLU A 167 18.20 -2.60 15.05
CA GLU A 167 18.07 -3.88 14.34
C GLU A 167 18.53 -5.03 15.25
N VAL A 168 17.61 -5.95 15.56
CA VAL A 168 17.82 -7.00 16.57
C VAL A 168 17.34 -8.37 16.08
N ASN A 169 17.82 -9.44 16.72
CA ASN A 169 17.31 -10.80 16.55
C ASN A 169 15.99 -11.02 17.32
N GLU A 170 15.34 -12.17 17.11
CA GLU A 170 14.03 -12.47 17.71
C GLU A 170 14.06 -12.50 19.26
N LYS A 171 15.10 -13.09 19.87
CA LYS A 171 15.21 -13.19 21.33
C LYS A 171 15.32 -11.81 21.98
N THR A 172 16.18 -10.96 21.43
CA THR A 172 16.34 -9.58 21.90
C THR A 172 15.08 -8.76 21.64
N MET A 173 14.44 -8.94 20.48
CA MET A 173 13.17 -8.29 20.15
C MET A 173 12.09 -8.61 21.18
N ALA A 174 11.87 -9.89 21.50
CA ALA A 174 10.86 -10.32 22.46
C ALA A 174 11.11 -9.71 23.85
N ARG A 175 12.36 -9.74 24.34
CA ARG A 175 12.72 -9.12 25.62
C ARG A 175 12.42 -7.62 25.61
N LYS A 176 12.88 -6.89 24.59
CA LYS A 176 12.69 -5.43 24.52
C LYS A 176 11.21 -5.03 24.45
N VAL A 177 10.41 -5.78 23.70
CA VAL A 177 9.00 -5.45 23.49
C VAL A 177 8.15 -5.81 24.71
N ILE A 178 8.33 -7.00 25.27
CA ILE A 178 7.50 -7.52 26.36
C ILE A 178 7.94 -6.94 27.71
N VAL A 179 9.25 -6.84 27.95
CA VAL A 179 9.80 -6.42 29.24
C VAL A 179 10.13 -4.93 29.26
N GLU A 180 10.81 -4.44 28.22
CA GLU A 180 11.34 -3.06 28.21
C GLU A 180 10.34 -2.06 27.58
N GLY A 181 9.17 -2.51 27.11
CA GLY A 181 8.10 -1.67 26.57
C GLY A 181 8.38 -1.04 25.20
N TYR A 182 9.35 -1.59 24.46
CA TYR A 182 9.69 -1.12 23.12
C TYR A 182 8.57 -1.40 22.12
N ALA A 183 8.52 -0.59 21.08
CA ALA A 183 7.66 -0.78 19.93
C ALA A 183 8.37 -1.56 18.82
N VAL A 184 7.66 -2.47 18.18
CA VAL A 184 8.17 -3.30 17.07
C VAL A 184 7.26 -3.19 15.85
N ARG A 185 7.85 -3.38 14.66
CA ARG A 185 7.08 -3.46 13.42
C ARG A 185 6.25 -4.74 13.40
N CYS A 186 4.95 -4.61 13.18
CA CYS A 186 4.04 -5.74 13.08
C CYS A 186 3.24 -5.72 11.78
N LYS A 187 2.72 -6.89 11.43
CA LYS A 187 1.80 -7.10 10.31
C LYS A 187 0.74 -8.14 10.68
N SER A 188 -0.50 -7.97 10.23
CA SER A 188 -1.49 -9.04 10.24
C SER A 188 -1.14 -10.10 9.19
N LEU A 189 -1.64 -11.33 9.37
CA LEU A 189 -1.40 -12.44 8.43
C LEU A 189 -1.98 -12.17 7.03
N ASP A 190 -3.13 -11.49 6.97
CA ASP A 190 -3.75 -11.03 5.73
C ASP A 190 -3.01 -9.82 5.09
N GLY A 191 -2.08 -9.22 5.82
CA GLY A 191 -1.28 -8.08 5.41
C GLY A 191 -2.01 -6.73 5.36
N ASN A 192 -3.28 -6.68 5.75
CA ASN A 192 -4.11 -5.48 5.72
C ASN A 192 -3.73 -4.46 6.80
N THR A 193 -3.19 -4.94 7.92
CA THR A 193 -2.75 -4.12 9.04
C THR A 193 -1.24 -4.20 9.15
N ASN A 194 -0.58 -3.05 9.17
CA ASN A 194 0.86 -2.93 9.38
C ASN A 194 1.18 -1.64 10.11
N GLY A 195 2.25 -1.64 10.89
CA GLY A 195 2.58 -0.49 11.72
C GLY A 195 3.61 -0.80 12.77
N LEU A 196 3.80 0.16 13.66
CA LEU A 196 4.66 0.06 14.83
C LEU A 196 3.76 -0.06 16.06
N TYR A 197 3.94 -1.11 16.86
CA TYR A 197 3.07 -1.43 17.99
C TYR A 197 3.89 -1.73 19.24
N LYS A 198 3.35 -1.34 20.40
CA LYS A 198 3.93 -1.60 21.72
C LYS A 198 2.85 -1.94 22.73
N HIS A 199 3.25 -2.54 23.83
CA HIS A 199 2.38 -2.74 24.98
C HIS A 199 1.79 -1.40 25.48
N GLY A 200 0.51 -1.40 25.85
CA GLY A 200 -0.19 -0.20 26.34
C GLY A 200 -0.46 0.88 25.28
N HIS A 201 -0.18 0.64 23.99
CA HIS A 201 -0.56 1.60 22.94
C HIS A 201 -2.08 1.64 22.76
N ARG A 202 -2.66 2.82 22.48
CA ARG A 202 -4.13 3.05 22.39
C ARG A 202 -4.91 2.10 21.48
N SER A 203 -4.24 1.46 20.53
CA SER A 203 -4.85 0.54 19.57
C SER A 203 -4.73 -0.94 19.97
N VAL A 204 -3.89 -1.25 20.96
CA VAL A 204 -3.58 -2.61 21.41
C VAL A 204 -4.44 -2.93 22.63
N ARG A 205 -5.19 -4.01 22.56
CA ARG A 205 -6.02 -4.54 23.63
C ARG A 205 -5.22 -5.44 24.57
N GLU A 206 -4.47 -6.39 24.01
CA GLU A 206 -3.68 -7.38 24.77
C GLU A 206 -2.51 -7.92 23.95
N ILE A 207 -1.60 -8.62 24.64
CA ILE A 207 -0.50 -9.39 24.04
C ILE A 207 -0.77 -10.87 24.32
N ARG A 208 -0.59 -11.74 23.33
CA ARG A 208 -0.68 -13.20 23.44
C ARG A 208 0.64 -13.87 23.11
#